data_AF-A0A521T0P8-F1
#
_entry.id   AF-A0A521T0P8-F1
#
_cell.length_a   1.000
_cell.length_b   1.000
_cell.length_c   1.000
_cell.angle_alpha   90.00
_cell.angle_beta   90.00
_cell.angle_gamma   90.00
#
_symmetry.space_group_name_H-M   'P 1'
#
loop_
_entity.id
_entity.type
_entity.pdbx_description
1 polymer ?
#
loop_
_entity_poly.entity_id
_entity_poly.type
_entity_poly.pdbx_seq_one_letter_code
_entity_poly.pdbx_strand_id
1 'polypeptide(L)'
;MPTPFYHLSLAEELLAHPQLPAAAGATLHAGRPAFLLGNTAPDVQVMSGQKRVLTHFFQVPPADDTHPVERMLATYPDLRSAAALPADQGAFMAGYLCHLIADFEWIRSLFLPIFGVEAGWETFPHRLYIHNIVRTWLDEQVLAGLPPDERECLAAAVPNKWLPFVEDHFLRQWRDYIEEQLQPGAAIRTVEVFASRQGLSPEVFFALLRSEERMTSEVFSHVSQQQLVEYRQRTVTASLAVLARAFDA
;
A
#
# COMPACT_ATOMS: atom_id res chain seq x y z
N MET A 1 5.72 1.67 5.66
CA MET A 1 5.10 1.58 4.32
C MET A 1 3.75 2.23 4.39
N PRO A 2 3.14 2.63 3.27
CA PRO A 2 1.75 3.05 3.25
C PRO A 2 0.85 2.00 3.91
N THR A 3 -0.31 2.44 4.38
CA THR A 3 -1.35 1.55 4.91
C THR A 3 -2.18 1.00 3.74
N PRO A 4 -3.03 -0.01 3.99
CA PRO A 4 -3.98 -0.48 2.98
C PRO A 4 -4.87 0.64 2.42
N PHE A 5 -5.32 1.60 3.24
CA PHE A 5 -6.17 2.71 2.79
C PHE A 5 -5.45 3.66 1.85
N TYR A 6 -4.17 3.93 2.11
CA TYR A 6 -3.35 4.72 1.20
C TYR A 6 -3.14 4.02 -0.14
N HIS A 7 -2.95 2.69 -0.13
CA HIS A 7 -2.87 1.89 -1.35
C HIS A 7 -4.17 1.89 -2.15
N LEU A 8 -5.34 1.80 -1.49
CA LEU A 8 -6.65 1.95 -2.16
C LEU A 8 -6.79 3.34 -2.81
N SER A 9 -6.39 4.39 -2.10
CA SER A 9 -6.41 5.75 -2.65
C SER A 9 -5.48 5.93 -3.85
N LEU A 10 -4.29 5.31 -3.84
CA LEU A 10 -3.41 5.27 -5.01
C LEU A 10 -4.05 4.50 -6.17
N ALA A 11 -4.74 3.40 -5.89
CA ALA A 11 -5.43 2.61 -6.91
C ALA A 11 -6.51 3.44 -7.62
N GLU A 12 -7.33 4.16 -6.87
CA GLU A 12 -8.36 5.04 -7.42
C GLU A 12 -7.77 6.20 -8.24
N GLU A 13 -6.69 6.81 -7.77
CA GLU A 13 -5.97 7.82 -8.53
C GLU A 13 -5.45 7.26 -9.86
N LEU A 14 -4.89 6.05 -9.87
CA LEU A 14 -4.42 5.38 -11.08
C LEU A 14 -5.55 5.08 -12.06
N LEU A 15 -6.70 4.62 -11.57
CA LEU A 15 -7.90 4.38 -12.40
C LEU A 15 -8.42 5.66 -13.05
N ALA A 16 -8.35 6.79 -12.34
CA ALA A 16 -8.77 8.09 -12.86
C ALA A 16 -7.69 8.80 -13.68
N HIS A 17 -6.46 8.26 -13.73
CA HIS A 17 -5.32 8.99 -14.28
C HIS A 17 -5.40 9.08 -15.81
N PRO A 18 -5.27 10.28 -16.42
CA PRO A 18 -5.41 10.46 -17.87
C PRO A 18 -4.31 9.77 -18.70
N GLN A 19 -3.20 9.41 -18.07
CA GLN A 19 -2.11 8.66 -18.71
C GLN A 19 -2.21 7.14 -18.49
N LEU A 20 -3.29 6.64 -17.89
CA LEU A 20 -3.52 5.20 -17.79
C LEU A 20 -3.63 4.61 -19.21
N PRO A 21 -2.79 3.62 -19.58
CA PRO A 21 -2.83 3.02 -20.92
C PRO A 21 -4.21 2.44 -21.22
N ALA A 22 -4.76 2.68 -22.42
CA ALA A 22 -6.14 2.28 -22.75
C ALA A 22 -6.41 0.78 -22.57
N ALA A 23 -5.45 -0.07 -22.95
CA ALA A 23 -5.53 -1.53 -22.78
C ALA A 23 -5.58 -1.93 -21.30
N ALA A 24 -4.76 -1.29 -20.47
CA ALA A 24 -4.81 -1.46 -19.02
C ALA A 24 -6.16 -0.95 -18.47
N GLY A 25 -6.54 0.28 -18.80
CA GLY A 25 -7.75 0.93 -18.30
C GLY A 25 -9.01 0.10 -18.52
N ALA A 26 -9.22 -0.45 -19.71
CA ALA A 26 -10.38 -1.32 -19.97
C ALA A 26 -10.42 -2.54 -19.03
N THR A 27 -9.27 -3.20 -18.82
CA THR A 27 -9.17 -4.36 -17.94
C THR A 27 -9.32 -3.98 -16.48
N LEU A 28 -8.67 -2.89 -16.03
CA LEU A 28 -8.67 -2.47 -14.64
C LEU A 28 -10.05 -1.93 -14.20
N HIS A 29 -10.76 -1.20 -15.07
CA HIS A 29 -12.13 -0.77 -14.75
C HIS A 29 -13.10 -1.95 -14.69
N ALA A 30 -13.00 -2.90 -15.63
CA ALA A 30 -13.84 -4.10 -15.61
C ALA A 30 -13.53 -5.00 -14.40
N GLY A 31 -12.26 -5.12 -14.04
CA GLY A 31 -11.75 -5.91 -12.92
C GLY A 31 -11.46 -5.09 -11.65
N ARG A 32 -12.15 -3.96 -11.44
CA ARG A 32 -11.86 -3.04 -10.32
C ARG A 32 -11.77 -3.73 -8.95
N PRO A 33 -12.70 -4.63 -8.56
CA PRO A 33 -12.57 -5.39 -7.31
C PRO A 33 -11.23 -6.11 -7.16
N ALA A 34 -10.80 -6.79 -8.21
CA ALA A 34 -9.57 -7.55 -8.22
C ALA A 34 -8.34 -6.62 -8.17
N PHE A 35 -8.37 -5.49 -8.89
CA PHE A 35 -7.32 -4.47 -8.84
C PHE A 35 -7.16 -3.85 -7.45
N LEU A 36 -8.26 -3.51 -6.78
CA LEU A 36 -8.24 -2.99 -5.40
C LEU A 36 -7.65 -4.01 -4.43
N LEU A 37 -8.06 -5.28 -4.52
CA LEU A 37 -7.47 -6.33 -3.70
C LEU A 37 -5.97 -6.51 -3.99
N GLY A 38 -5.58 -6.47 -5.27
CA GLY A 38 -4.18 -6.52 -5.69
C GLY A 38 -3.33 -5.45 -5.02
N ASN A 39 -3.82 -4.20 -4.96
CA ASN A 39 -3.11 -3.08 -4.33
C ASN A 39 -2.88 -3.24 -2.82
N THR A 40 -3.54 -4.19 -2.16
CA THR A 40 -3.33 -4.45 -0.72
C THR A 40 -2.80 -5.85 -0.45
N ALA A 41 -2.89 -6.76 -1.41
CA ALA A 41 -2.60 -8.19 -1.24
C ALA A 41 -1.20 -8.53 -0.71
N PRO A 42 -0.10 -7.79 -0.99
CA PRO A 42 1.19 -8.15 -0.41
C PRO A 42 1.21 -8.13 1.13
N ASP A 43 0.32 -7.36 1.76
CA ASP A 43 0.13 -7.32 3.22
C ASP A 43 -0.64 -8.51 3.79
N VAL A 44 -1.10 -9.45 2.95
CA VAL A 44 -1.75 -10.72 3.36
C VAL A 44 -0.93 -11.54 4.36
N GLN A 45 0.38 -11.28 4.46
CA GLN A 45 1.27 -11.84 5.47
C GLN A 45 0.76 -11.64 6.92
N VAL A 46 -0.04 -10.60 7.16
CA VAL A 46 -0.72 -10.38 8.45
C VAL A 46 -1.68 -11.53 8.79
N MET A 47 -2.30 -12.13 7.78
CA MET A 47 -3.23 -13.26 7.92
C MET A 47 -2.53 -14.60 7.76
N SER A 48 -1.63 -14.72 6.78
CA SER A 48 -0.97 -15.98 6.45
C SER A 48 0.20 -16.33 7.37
N GLY A 49 0.72 -15.37 8.13
CA GLY A 49 1.93 -15.55 8.96
C GLY A 49 3.21 -15.73 8.15
N GLN A 50 3.16 -15.56 6.82
CA GLN A 50 4.34 -15.63 5.96
C GLN A 50 5.34 -14.53 6.31
N LYS A 51 6.62 -14.77 6.05
CA LYS A 51 7.62 -13.71 6.15
C LYS A 51 7.32 -12.65 5.08
N ARG A 52 7.37 -11.37 5.46
CA ARG A 52 7.15 -10.23 4.54
C ARG A 52 7.95 -10.31 3.24
N VAL A 53 9.19 -10.81 3.27
CA VAL A 53 10.04 -10.97 2.08
C VAL A 53 9.42 -11.90 1.01
N LEU A 54 8.55 -12.84 1.41
CA LEU A 54 7.91 -13.78 0.49
C LEU A 54 6.76 -13.16 -0.28
N THR A 55 6.14 -12.10 0.24
CA THR A 55 5.04 -11.38 -0.43
C THR A 55 5.50 -10.06 -1.02
N HIS A 56 6.48 -9.40 -0.42
CA HIS A 56 6.98 -8.11 -0.88
C HIS A 56 8.24 -8.21 -1.76
N PHE A 57 8.89 -9.37 -1.83
CA PHE A 57 10.08 -9.59 -2.67
C PHE A 57 11.28 -8.68 -2.34
N PHE A 58 11.33 -8.13 -1.14
CA PHE A 58 12.48 -7.40 -0.60
C PHE A 58 12.48 -7.41 0.94
N GLN A 59 13.64 -7.13 1.55
CA GLN A 59 13.82 -6.97 3.00
C GLN A 59 14.03 -5.49 3.37
N VAL A 60 13.89 -5.15 4.65
CA VAL A 60 14.10 -3.78 5.15
C VAL A 60 15.27 -3.78 6.15
N PRO A 61 16.39 -3.09 5.87
CA PRO A 61 16.71 -2.38 4.63
C PRO A 61 16.92 -3.34 3.43
N PRO A 62 16.72 -2.89 2.17
CA PRO A 62 16.97 -3.70 0.99
C PRO A 62 18.40 -4.23 0.94
N ALA A 63 18.57 -5.48 0.48
CA ALA A 63 19.89 -6.12 0.36
C ALA A 63 20.71 -5.57 -0.83
N ASP A 64 20.00 -5.14 -1.86
CA ASP A 64 20.51 -4.65 -3.14
C ASP A 64 19.53 -3.62 -3.72
N ASP A 65 19.87 -3.06 -4.88
CA ASP A 65 19.03 -2.11 -5.60
C ASP A 65 18.03 -2.77 -6.56
N THR A 66 17.89 -4.11 -6.56
CA THR A 66 16.94 -4.78 -7.46
C THR A 66 15.51 -4.44 -7.05
N HIS A 67 14.72 -3.97 -8.02
CA HIS A 67 13.34 -3.59 -7.78
C HIS A 67 12.48 -4.83 -7.48
N PRO A 68 11.58 -4.81 -6.48
CA PRO A 68 10.81 -5.99 -6.10
C PRO A 68 9.87 -6.52 -7.17
N VAL A 69 9.33 -5.65 -8.03
CA VAL A 69 8.60 -6.06 -9.24
C VAL A 69 9.47 -6.97 -10.12
N GLU A 70 10.72 -6.58 -10.40
CA GLU A 70 11.62 -7.38 -11.23
C GLU A 70 11.93 -8.72 -10.58
N ARG A 71 12.18 -8.72 -9.26
CA ARG A 71 12.44 -9.94 -8.51
C ARG A 71 11.23 -10.88 -8.51
N MET A 72 10.02 -10.35 -8.31
CA MET A 72 8.78 -11.12 -8.38
C MET A 72 8.62 -11.76 -9.76
N LEU A 73 8.72 -10.98 -10.84
CA LEU A 73 8.49 -11.45 -12.20
C LEU A 73 9.61 -12.36 -12.73
N ALA A 74 10.79 -12.32 -12.12
CA ALA A 74 11.84 -13.31 -12.33
C ALA A 74 11.56 -14.62 -11.56
N THR A 75 11.00 -14.53 -10.36
CA THR A 75 10.66 -15.69 -9.52
C THR A 75 9.43 -16.44 -10.05
N TYR A 76 8.45 -15.70 -10.58
CA TYR A 76 7.20 -16.23 -11.11
C TYR A 76 6.96 -15.70 -12.55
N PRO A 77 7.65 -16.26 -13.56
CA PRO A 77 7.59 -15.79 -14.94
C PRO A 77 6.18 -15.81 -15.55
N ASP A 78 5.34 -16.76 -15.12
CA ASP A 78 3.95 -16.90 -15.58
C ASP A 78 3.07 -15.69 -15.21
N LEU A 79 3.51 -14.84 -14.27
CA LEU A 79 2.80 -13.62 -13.85
C LEU A 79 3.28 -12.35 -14.59
N ARG A 80 4.20 -12.46 -15.54
CA ARG A 80 4.87 -11.30 -16.18
C ARG A 80 3.95 -10.47 -17.07
N SER A 81 3.04 -11.10 -17.79
CA SER A 81 2.12 -10.41 -18.70
C SER A 81 0.72 -10.43 -18.11
N ALA A 82 0.29 -9.30 -17.54
CA ALA A 82 -1.05 -9.16 -16.98
C ALA A 82 -2.12 -9.30 -18.08
N ALA A 83 -1.82 -8.84 -19.31
CA ALA A 83 -2.70 -9.00 -20.47
C ALA A 83 -2.91 -10.47 -20.91
N ALA A 84 -1.98 -11.37 -20.60
CA ALA A 84 -2.10 -12.79 -20.94
C ALA A 84 -2.86 -13.60 -19.88
N LEU A 85 -3.13 -13.03 -18.71
CA LEU A 85 -3.86 -13.66 -17.62
C LEU A 85 -5.38 -13.53 -17.82
N PRO A 86 -6.19 -14.40 -17.19
CA PRO A 86 -7.63 -14.15 -17.05
C PRO A 86 -7.88 -12.75 -16.50
N ALA A 87 -8.92 -12.05 -17.00
CA ALA A 87 -9.12 -10.62 -16.78
C ALA A 87 -9.00 -10.19 -15.29
N ASP A 88 -9.70 -10.88 -14.37
CA ASP A 88 -9.62 -10.56 -12.94
C ASP A 88 -8.23 -10.81 -12.36
N GLN A 89 -7.55 -11.88 -12.77
CA GLN A 89 -6.19 -12.15 -12.33
C GLN A 89 -5.21 -11.11 -12.89
N GLY A 90 -5.39 -10.67 -14.14
CA GLY A 90 -4.62 -9.59 -14.75
C GLY A 90 -4.79 -8.27 -14.00
N ALA A 91 -6.03 -7.90 -13.67
CA ALA A 91 -6.33 -6.72 -12.86
C ALA A 91 -5.73 -6.82 -11.44
N PHE A 92 -5.90 -7.97 -10.77
CA PHE A 92 -5.27 -8.25 -9.49
C PHE A 92 -3.74 -8.11 -9.55
N MET A 93 -3.11 -8.70 -10.56
CA MET A 93 -1.67 -8.64 -10.73
C MET A 93 -1.19 -7.21 -10.97
N ALA A 94 -1.91 -6.41 -11.76
CA ALA A 94 -1.59 -5.01 -11.93
C ALA A 94 -1.56 -4.25 -10.60
N GLY A 95 -2.56 -4.46 -9.75
CA GLY A 95 -2.61 -3.86 -8.41
C GLY A 95 -1.47 -4.34 -7.51
N TYR A 96 -1.15 -5.64 -7.55
CA TYR A 96 -0.04 -6.21 -6.79
C TYR A 96 1.29 -5.54 -7.14
N LEU A 97 1.53 -5.30 -8.43
CA LEU A 97 2.73 -4.62 -8.90
C LEU A 97 2.78 -3.15 -8.43
N CYS A 98 1.65 -2.43 -8.47
CA CYS A 98 1.53 -1.06 -7.95
C CYS A 98 1.84 -0.98 -6.45
N HIS A 99 1.35 -1.94 -5.66
CA HIS A 99 1.69 -2.02 -4.23
C HIS A 99 3.20 -2.15 -4.02
N LEU A 100 3.87 -3.07 -4.73
CA LEU A 100 5.31 -3.28 -4.58
C LEU A 100 6.11 -2.01 -4.88
N ILE A 101 5.70 -1.22 -5.87
CA ILE A 101 6.29 0.08 -6.20
C ILE A 101 6.10 1.05 -5.04
N ALA A 102 4.86 1.23 -4.58
CA ALA A 102 4.52 2.17 -3.51
C ALA A 102 5.29 1.87 -2.23
N ASP A 103 5.40 0.59 -1.85
CA ASP A 103 6.15 0.15 -0.67
C ASP A 103 7.67 0.37 -0.82
N PHE A 104 8.22 0.05 -1.98
CA PHE A 104 9.66 0.21 -2.24
C PHE A 104 10.07 1.69 -2.29
N GLU A 105 9.28 2.53 -2.96
CA GLU A 105 9.47 3.98 -3.00
C GLU A 105 9.34 4.62 -1.62
N TRP A 106 8.39 4.14 -0.79
CA TRP A 106 8.24 4.62 0.59
C TRP A 106 9.51 4.36 1.38
N ILE A 107 10.11 3.19 1.22
CA ILE A 107 11.34 2.81 1.94
C ILE A 107 12.49 3.70 1.56
N ARG A 108 12.73 3.82 0.26
CA ARG A 108 13.92 4.48 -0.26
C ARG A 108 13.84 5.99 -0.08
N SER A 109 12.66 6.57 -0.27
CA SER A 109 12.52 8.03 -0.29
C SER A 109 12.05 8.64 1.02
N LEU A 110 11.38 7.87 1.89
CA LEU A 110 10.85 8.37 3.17
C LEU A 110 11.40 7.59 4.38
N PHE A 111 11.15 6.28 4.46
CA PHE A 111 11.42 5.52 5.68
C PHE A 111 12.90 5.44 6.02
N LEU A 112 13.78 4.96 5.14
CA LEU A 112 15.19 4.82 5.48
C LEU A 112 15.88 6.16 5.75
N PRO A 113 15.70 7.20 4.90
CA PRO A 113 16.37 8.48 5.12
C PRO A 113 15.89 9.22 6.37
N ILE A 114 14.60 9.11 6.71
CA ILE A 114 13.99 9.92 7.77
C ILE A 114 13.78 9.11 9.05
N PHE A 115 13.32 7.87 8.96
CA PHE A 115 12.90 7.08 10.13
C PHE A 115 13.80 5.86 10.40
N GLY A 116 14.68 5.51 9.46
CA GLY A 116 15.54 4.34 9.50
C GLY A 116 16.55 4.37 10.65
N VAL A 117 17.22 3.25 10.90
CA VAL A 117 18.18 3.10 12.01
C VAL A 117 19.29 4.18 11.95
N GLU A 118 19.72 4.54 10.75
CA GLU A 118 20.80 5.50 10.49
C GLU A 118 20.39 6.99 10.53
N ALA A 119 19.09 7.31 10.66
CA ALA A 119 18.62 8.71 10.56
C ALA A 119 19.05 9.61 11.74
N GLY A 120 19.37 9.02 12.89
CA GLY A 120 20.13 9.68 13.97
C GLY A 120 19.48 10.84 14.75
N TRP A 121 18.30 11.36 14.38
CA TRP A 121 17.71 12.54 15.04
C TRP A 121 16.97 12.26 16.36
N GLU A 122 16.72 11.00 16.71
CA GLU A 122 16.08 10.57 17.97
C GLU A 122 16.38 9.09 18.27
N THR A 123 15.73 8.48 19.26
CA THR A 123 15.73 7.01 19.41
C THR A 123 14.92 6.32 18.29
N PHE A 124 15.30 5.10 17.89
CA PHE A 124 14.56 4.36 16.85
C PHE A 124 13.07 4.14 17.20
N PRO A 125 12.68 3.76 18.43
CA PRO A 125 11.28 3.69 18.82
C PRO A 125 10.53 5.02 18.65
N HIS A 126 11.15 6.16 19.01
CA HIS A 126 10.53 7.47 18.81
C HIS A 126 10.35 7.81 17.33
N ARG A 127 11.34 7.50 16.47
CA ARG A 127 11.19 7.66 15.03
C ARG A 127 10.08 6.79 14.46
N LEU A 128 9.92 5.55 14.93
CA LEU A 128 8.80 4.69 14.54
C LEU A 128 7.45 5.25 15.01
N TYR A 129 7.40 5.87 16.18
CA TYR A 129 6.21 6.56 16.67
C TYR A 129 5.81 7.69 15.72
N ILE A 130 6.73 8.62 15.42
CA ILE A 130 6.48 9.73 14.48
C ILE A 130 6.14 9.21 13.08
N HIS A 131 6.81 8.16 12.60
CA HIS A 131 6.48 7.51 11.33
C HIS A 131 5.04 6.98 11.30
N ASN A 132 4.57 6.36 12.38
CA ASN A 132 3.21 5.85 12.48
C ASN A 132 2.17 6.97 12.65
N ILE A 133 2.54 8.11 13.23
CA ILE A 133 1.70 9.32 13.20
C ILE A 133 1.52 9.81 11.76
N VAL A 134 2.59 9.91 10.98
CA VAL A 134 2.51 10.32 9.56
C VAL A 134 1.58 9.40 8.77
N ARG A 135 1.68 8.08 8.97
CA ARG A 135 0.81 7.11 8.31
C ARG A 135 -0.65 7.28 8.70
N THR A 136 -0.92 7.50 9.98
CA THR A 136 -2.28 7.73 10.46
C THR A 136 -2.86 9.03 9.92
N TRP A 137 -2.07 10.10 9.93
CA TRP A 137 -2.46 11.38 9.33
C TRP A 137 -2.78 11.22 7.84
N LEU A 138 -1.98 10.46 7.10
CA LEU A 138 -2.27 10.16 5.69
C LEU A 138 -3.57 9.36 5.53
N ASP A 139 -3.86 8.40 6.41
CA ASP A 139 -5.13 7.65 6.39
C ASP A 139 -6.32 8.59 6.51
N GLU A 140 -6.30 9.54 7.45
CA GLU A 140 -7.38 10.53 7.64
C GLU A 140 -7.63 11.33 6.36
N GLN A 141 -6.57 11.71 5.65
CA GLN A 141 -6.68 12.49 4.42
C GLN A 141 -7.23 11.67 3.25
N VAL A 142 -6.81 10.42 3.09
CA VAL A 142 -7.19 9.61 1.93
C VAL A 142 -8.56 8.96 2.10
N LEU A 143 -8.94 8.59 3.32
CA LEU A 143 -10.22 7.94 3.59
C LEU A 143 -11.41 8.83 3.24
N ALA A 144 -11.30 10.13 3.47
CA ALA A 144 -12.34 11.10 3.10
C ALA A 144 -12.57 11.19 1.59
N GLY A 145 -11.58 10.78 0.78
CA GLY A 145 -11.62 10.83 -0.68
C GLY A 145 -11.90 9.49 -1.35
N LEU A 146 -12.05 8.39 -0.61
CA LEU A 146 -12.38 7.10 -1.20
C LEU A 146 -13.80 7.10 -1.79
N PRO A 147 -14.03 6.43 -2.93
CA PRO A 147 -15.36 6.25 -3.50
C PRO A 147 -16.38 5.68 -2.49
N PRO A 148 -17.65 6.11 -2.53
CA PRO A 148 -18.67 5.61 -1.61
C PRO A 148 -18.92 4.09 -1.70
N ASP A 149 -18.60 3.48 -2.84
CA ASP A 149 -18.76 2.05 -3.10
C ASP A 149 -17.45 1.25 -2.89
N GLU A 150 -16.39 1.87 -2.36
CA GLU A 150 -15.07 1.24 -2.20
C GLU A 150 -15.14 -0.08 -1.44
N ARG A 151 -15.95 -0.11 -0.37
CA ARG A 151 -16.16 -1.29 0.46
C ARG A 151 -16.83 -2.42 -0.32
N GLU A 152 -17.97 -2.15 -0.92
CA GLU A 152 -18.74 -3.12 -1.71
C GLU A 152 -17.91 -3.62 -2.91
N CYS A 153 -17.15 -2.73 -3.53
CA CYS A 153 -16.26 -3.06 -4.64
C CYS A 153 -15.15 -4.02 -4.19
N LEU A 154 -14.44 -3.71 -3.10
CA LEU A 154 -13.39 -4.59 -2.57
C LEU A 154 -13.95 -5.97 -2.15
N ALA A 155 -15.11 -6.00 -1.49
CA ALA A 155 -15.76 -7.23 -1.05
C ALA A 155 -16.13 -8.16 -2.22
N ALA A 156 -16.40 -7.61 -3.40
CA ALA A 156 -16.73 -8.36 -4.60
C ALA A 156 -15.54 -9.11 -5.23
N ALA A 157 -14.30 -8.85 -4.81
CA ALA A 157 -13.13 -9.54 -5.36
C ALA A 157 -13.16 -11.03 -4.99
N VAL A 158 -13.06 -11.94 -5.97
CA VAL A 158 -13.11 -13.41 -5.72
C VAL A 158 -11.78 -14.07 -6.10
N PRO A 159 -10.79 -14.15 -5.19
CA PRO A 159 -9.55 -14.85 -5.45
C PRO A 159 -9.78 -16.31 -5.87
N ASN A 160 -9.16 -16.69 -6.99
CA ASN A 160 -9.21 -18.05 -7.53
C ASN A 160 -7.84 -18.43 -8.12
N LYS A 161 -6.95 -18.94 -7.27
CA LYS A 161 -5.57 -19.34 -7.59
C LYS A 161 -4.79 -18.22 -8.29
N TRP A 162 -5.00 -16.98 -7.87
CA TRP A 162 -4.37 -15.82 -8.50
C TRP A 162 -2.86 -15.73 -8.23
N LEU A 163 -2.40 -16.30 -7.11
CA LEU A 163 -1.00 -16.34 -6.72
C LEU A 163 -0.52 -17.79 -6.51
N PRO A 164 0.71 -18.14 -6.93
CA PRO A 164 1.29 -19.45 -6.66
C PRO A 164 1.94 -19.56 -5.27
N PHE A 165 2.01 -18.45 -4.52
CA PHE A 165 2.69 -18.37 -3.22
C PHE A 165 1.79 -17.90 -2.07
N VAL A 166 0.52 -17.61 -2.33
CA VAL A 166 -0.49 -17.31 -1.32
C VAL A 166 -1.76 -18.08 -1.65
N GLU A 167 -2.30 -18.80 -0.67
CA GLU A 167 -3.57 -19.49 -0.83
C GLU A 167 -4.75 -18.51 -0.79
N ASP A 168 -5.78 -18.77 -1.60
CA ASP A 168 -6.93 -17.87 -1.74
C ASP A 168 -7.67 -17.60 -0.42
N HIS A 169 -7.63 -18.55 0.52
CA HIS A 169 -8.32 -18.37 1.80
C HIS A 169 -7.70 -17.25 2.64
N PHE A 170 -6.37 -17.05 2.55
CA PHE A 170 -5.70 -15.92 3.18
C PHE A 170 -6.01 -14.60 2.47
N LEU A 171 -6.09 -14.60 1.13
CA LEU A 171 -6.49 -13.42 0.37
C LEU A 171 -7.92 -12.98 0.72
N ARG A 172 -8.85 -13.94 0.90
CA ARG A 172 -10.21 -13.66 1.37
C ARG A 172 -10.23 -13.10 2.78
N GLN A 173 -9.52 -13.72 3.73
CA GLN A 173 -9.40 -13.19 5.10
C GLN A 173 -8.84 -11.77 5.13
N TRP A 174 -7.84 -11.49 4.30
CA TRP A 174 -7.25 -10.16 4.19
C TRP A 174 -8.22 -9.13 3.60
N ARG A 175 -8.92 -9.48 2.51
CA ARG A 175 -9.99 -8.67 1.92
C ARG A 175 -11.05 -8.32 2.96
N ASP A 176 -11.58 -9.34 3.65
CA ASP A 176 -12.66 -9.19 4.64
C ASP A 176 -12.21 -8.29 5.81
N TYR A 177 -10.95 -8.43 6.26
CA TYR A 177 -10.38 -7.57 7.30
C TYR A 177 -10.27 -6.09 6.90
N ILE A 178 -9.98 -5.78 5.62
CA ILE A 178 -9.98 -4.39 5.14
C ILE A 178 -11.42 -3.90 4.99
N GLU A 179 -12.30 -4.71 4.41
CA GLU A 179 -13.72 -4.39 4.23
C GLU A 179 -14.38 -3.99 5.55
N GLU A 180 -14.13 -4.75 6.62
CA GLU A 180 -14.64 -4.45 7.97
C GLU A 180 -14.24 -3.07 8.47
N GLN A 181 -13.05 -2.59 8.12
CA GLN A 181 -12.54 -1.28 8.54
C GLN A 181 -13.06 -0.13 7.66
N LEU A 182 -13.60 -0.43 6.48
CA LEU A 182 -14.23 0.55 5.59
C LEU A 182 -15.72 0.77 5.89
N GLN A 183 -16.31 0.06 6.87
CA GLN A 183 -17.72 0.25 7.22
C GLN A 183 -17.97 1.67 7.75
N PRO A 184 -19.14 2.29 7.42
CA PRO A 184 -19.51 3.59 7.98
C PRO A 184 -19.47 3.59 9.52
N GLY A 185 -18.67 4.49 10.09
CA GLY A 185 -18.50 4.59 11.54
C GLY A 185 -17.63 3.49 12.16
N ALA A 186 -16.99 2.63 11.36
CA ALA A 186 -15.98 1.71 11.86
C ALA A 186 -14.81 2.49 12.48
N ALA A 187 -14.31 1.97 13.59
CA ALA A 187 -13.01 2.41 14.09
C ALA A 187 -11.94 1.92 13.11
N ILE A 188 -11.35 2.85 12.36
CA ILE A 188 -10.12 2.60 11.61
C ILE A 188 -9.06 2.20 12.62
N ARG A 189 -8.63 0.93 12.59
CA ARG A 189 -7.79 0.37 13.65
C ARG A 189 -6.31 0.73 13.51
N THR A 190 -5.97 1.65 12.60
CA THR A 190 -4.59 2.07 12.33
C THR A 190 -3.90 2.52 13.62
N VAL A 191 -4.55 3.40 14.40
CA VAL A 191 -3.99 3.91 15.66
C VAL A 191 -3.85 2.80 16.69
N GLU A 192 -4.88 1.98 16.90
CA GLU A 192 -4.90 0.91 17.88
C GLU A 192 -3.81 -0.13 17.57
N VAL A 193 -3.64 -0.49 16.30
CA VAL A 193 -2.59 -1.42 15.84
C VAL A 193 -1.21 -0.82 16.07
N PHE A 194 -0.98 0.46 15.74
CA PHE A 194 0.33 1.08 15.92
C PHE A 194 0.68 1.36 17.38
N ALA A 195 -0.31 1.73 18.20
CA ALA A 195 -0.16 1.94 19.63
C ALA A 195 0.18 0.62 20.32
N SER A 196 -0.58 -0.44 20.05
CA SER A 196 -0.34 -1.79 20.60
C SER A 196 1.06 -2.31 20.26
N ARG A 197 1.50 -2.18 18.99
CA ARG A 197 2.84 -2.60 18.55
C ARG A 197 3.99 -1.86 19.24
N GLN A 198 3.73 -0.67 19.77
CA GLN A 198 4.72 0.17 20.44
C GLN A 198 4.57 0.18 21.97
N GLY A 199 3.61 -0.57 22.51
CA GLY A 199 3.32 -0.55 23.95
C GLY A 199 2.82 0.82 24.45
N LEU A 200 2.19 1.60 23.57
CA LEU A 200 1.62 2.92 23.88
C LEU A 200 0.08 2.83 23.92
N SER A 201 -0.54 3.81 24.56
CA SER A 201 -2.00 3.95 24.50
C SER A 201 -2.43 4.71 23.24
N PRO A 202 -3.60 4.40 22.64
CA PRO A 202 -4.13 5.14 21.48
C PRO A 202 -4.27 6.65 21.73
N GLU A 203 -4.55 7.06 22.97
CA GLU A 203 -4.74 8.46 23.36
C GLU A 203 -3.48 9.30 23.11
N VAL A 204 -2.30 8.72 23.22
CA VAL A 204 -1.03 9.39 22.92
C VAL A 204 -0.97 9.81 21.45
N PHE A 205 -1.41 8.93 20.55
CA PHE A 205 -1.47 9.22 19.11
C PHE A 205 -2.50 10.30 18.81
N PHE A 206 -3.73 10.13 19.33
CA PHE A 206 -4.81 11.09 19.10
C PHE A 206 -4.47 12.48 19.63
N ALA A 207 -3.78 12.59 20.77
CA ALA A 207 -3.36 13.87 21.33
C ALA A 207 -2.37 14.61 20.44
N LEU A 208 -1.48 13.90 19.74
CA LEU A 208 -0.56 14.50 18.79
C LEU A 208 -1.27 14.86 17.47
N LEU A 209 -2.02 13.92 16.88
CA LEU A 209 -2.75 14.12 15.62
C LEU A 209 -3.70 15.32 15.66
N ARG A 210 -4.36 15.56 16.81
CA ARG A 210 -5.31 16.67 16.99
C ARG A 210 -4.66 18.03 17.26
N SER A 211 -3.34 18.10 17.40
CA SER A 211 -2.61 19.33 17.72
C SER A 211 -1.81 19.80 16.50
N GLU A 212 -2.28 20.86 15.84
CA GLU A 212 -1.61 21.46 14.68
C GLU A 212 -0.18 21.93 15.00
N GLU A 213 0.01 22.53 16.18
CA GLU A 213 1.31 22.98 16.68
C GLU A 213 2.29 21.80 16.81
N ARG A 214 1.84 20.69 17.41
CA ARG A 214 2.67 19.49 17.58
C ARG A 214 2.90 18.76 16.27
N MET A 215 1.89 18.66 15.40
CA MET A 215 2.07 18.12 14.04
C MET A 215 3.14 18.90 13.28
N THR A 216 3.13 20.23 13.38
CA THR A 216 4.15 21.07 12.72
C THR A 216 5.54 20.88 13.33
N SER A 217 5.66 20.95 14.65
CA SER A 217 6.95 20.98 15.34
C SER A 217 7.59 19.60 15.55
N GLU A 218 6.80 18.54 15.75
CA GLU A 218 7.27 17.18 16.05
C GLU A 218 7.22 16.24 14.84
N VAL A 219 6.35 16.49 13.85
CA VAL A 219 6.18 15.57 12.70
C VAL A 219 6.72 16.20 11.42
N PHE A 220 6.15 17.34 11.03
CA PHE A 220 6.48 17.99 9.76
C PHE A 220 7.84 18.71 9.76
N SER A 221 8.48 18.83 10.93
CA SER A 221 9.88 19.21 11.06
C SER A 221 10.85 18.13 10.54
N HIS A 222 10.42 16.86 10.50
CA HIS A 222 11.22 15.73 10.03
C HIS A 222 10.82 15.23 8.64
N VAL A 223 9.53 15.29 8.30
CA VAL A 223 9.02 14.96 6.97
C VAL A 223 8.07 16.04 6.48
N SER A 224 8.46 16.79 5.46
CA SER A 224 7.60 17.86 4.95
C SER A 224 6.42 17.28 4.18
N GLN A 225 5.30 18.02 4.16
CA GLN A 225 4.15 17.65 3.33
C GLN A 225 4.54 17.60 1.84
N GLN A 226 5.47 18.44 1.40
CA GLN A 226 6.01 18.40 0.04
C GLN A 226 6.69 17.05 -0.26
N GLN A 227 7.49 16.50 0.66
CA GLN A 227 8.09 15.18 0.46
C GLN A 227 7.05 14.07 0.30
N LEU A 228 5.91 14.17 1.00
CA LEU A 228 4.79 13.23 0.87
C LEU A 228 4.10 13.36 -0.49
N VAL A 229 3.88 14.59 -0.96
CA VAL A 229 3.33 14.86 -2.31
C VAL A 229 4.27 14.33 -3.39
N GLU A 230 5.57 14.60 -3.27
CA GLU A 230 6.57 14.11 -4.23
C GLU A 230 6.67 12.58 -4.23
N TYR A 231 6.59 11.94 -3.06
CA TYR A 231 6.50 10.49 -2.95
C TYR A 231 5.29 9.94 -3.72
N ARG A 232 4.11 10.55 -3.53
CA ARG A 232 2.87 10.14 -4.22
C ARG A 232 3.01 10.28 -5.73
N GLN A 233 3.51 11.42 -6.21
CA GLN A 233 3.71 11.66 -7.65
C GLN A 233 4.69 10.67 -8.28
N ARG A 234 5.82 10.38 -7.61
CA ARG A 234 6.79 9.37 -8.08
C ARG A 234 6.16 7.98 -8.14
N THR A 235 5.41 7.61 -7.11
CA THR A 235 4.73 6.31 -7.02
C THR A 235 3.71 6.13 -8.13
N VAL A 236 2.87 7.14 -8.40
CA VAL A 236 1.89 7.13 -9.49
C VAL A 236 2.60 7.01 -10.85
N THR A 237 3.63 7.84 -11.07
CA THR A 237 4.40 7.82 -12.33
C THR A 237 5.04 6.45 -12.59
N ALA A 238 5.69 5.86 -11.58
CA ALA A 238 6.32 4.54 -11.67
C ALA A 238 5.27 3.43 -11.87
N SER A 239 4.12 3.54 -11.21
CA SER A 239 3.00 2.61 -11.36
C SER A 239 2.44 2.62 -12.77
N LEU A 240 2.19 3.80 -13.36
CA LEU A 240 1.74 3.92 -14.75
C LEU A 240 2.73 3.28 -15.73
N ALA A 241 4.04 3.48 -15.51
CA ALA A 241 5.07 2.87 -16.34
C ALA A 241 5.09 1.33 -16.23
N VAL A 242 4.82 0.78 -15.05
CA VAL A 242 4.70 -0.68 -14.86
C VAL A 242 3.41 -1.21 -15.47
N LEU A 243 2.29 -0.50 -15.32
CA LEU A 243 1.02 -0.88 -15.93
C LEU A 243 1.11 -0.89 -17.46
N ALA A 244 1.79 0.08 -18.06
CA ALA A 244 2.07 0.07 -19.51
C ALA A 244 2.80 -1.22 -19.91
N ARG A 245 3.94 -1.52 -19.26
CA ARG A 245 4.71 -2.73 -19.58
C ARG A 245 3.96 -4.04 -19.31
N ALA A 246 3.07 -4.08 -18.31
CA ALA A 246 2.31 -5.27 -17.98
C ALA A 246 1.19 -5.58 -18.99
N PHE A 247 0.74 -4.55 -19.73
CA PHE A 247 -0.34 -4.63 -20.71
C PHE A 247 0.09 -4.40 -22.17
N ASP A 248 1.35 -4.02 -22.39
CA ASP A 248 1.99 -4.03 -23.71
C ASP A 248 2.39 -5.49 -24.03
N ALA A 249 1.56 -6.17 -24.84
CA ALA A 249 1.83 -7.49 -25.40
C ALA A 249 2.31 -7.38 -26.85
#